data_AF-A0A085M5E5-F1
#
_entry.id   AF-A0A085M5E5-F1
#
_cell.length_a   1.000
_cell.length_b   1.000
_cell.length_c   1.000
_cell.angle_alpha   90.00
_cell.angle_beta   90.00
_cell.angle_gamma   90.00
#
_symmetry.space_group_name_H-M   'P 1'
#
loop_
_entity.id
_entity.type
_entity.pdbx_description
1 polymer ?
#
loop_
_entity_poly.entity_id
_entity_poly.type
_entity_poly.pdbx_seq_one_letter_code
_entity_poly.pdbx_strand_id
1 'polypeptide(L)'
;MKRGNEDEVETKTAQQDYEQPSLCLEWLAQLSSLSRDQLIRKFRDEYVSLPGPPCLSMITQFWANSLNDKNRYRDIPCLDKTRVHLRCPGNDYIHANWIDSPEIAGRIIMTQAPKENTARDFWSMVVEEKVNLIVALTKVEEKGVEKSFAYWPMEMGPKAIVKFQNYVIRKTGHQKVPGCTISILEVTNTDKNQRLKGWADPER
;
A
#
# COMPACT_ATOMS: atom_id res chain seq x y z
N MET A 1 6.23 38.95 -69.58
CA MET A 1 4.92 39.62 -69.72
C MET A 1 3.93 38.84 -68.86
N LYS A 2 3.26 39.53 -67.91
CA LYS A 2 2.21 39.05 -66.97
C LYS A 2 2.74 38.22 -65.77
N ARG A 3 2.69 38.71 -64.52
CA ARG A 3 1.52 38.98 -63.62
C ARG A 3 0.74 37.67 -63.39
N GLY A 4 0.49 37.15 -62.20
CA GLY A 4 0.67 37.57 -60.80
C GLY A 4 -0.23 36.69 -59.93
N ASN A 5 0.00 36.68 -58.60
CA ASN A 5 -0.80 36.11 -57.50
C ASN A 5 -0.96 34.56 -57.50
N GLU A 6 -1.05 33.85 -56.38
CA GLU A 6 -1.68 34.17 -55.09
C GLU A 6 -0.89 33.53 -53.92
N ASP A 7 -0.71 34.31 -52.86
CA ASP A 7 -0.28 33.83 -51.54
C ASP A 7 -1.43 33.00 -50.92
N GLU A 8 -1.34 31.68 -50.99
CA GLU A 8 -2.15 30.80 -50.14
C GLU A 8 -1.51 30.78 -48.74
N VAL A 9 -2.00 31.66 -47.88
CA VAL A 9 -1.82 31.55 -46.43
C VAL A 9 -2.62 30.34 -45.98
N GLU A 10 -1.92 29.21 -45.82
CA GLU A 10 -2.44 27.97 -45.28
C GLU A 10 -2.88 28.20 -43.81
N THR A 11 -4.15 28.52 -43.61
CA THR A 11 -4.79 28.49 -42.29
C THR A 11 -4.81 27.05 -41.79
N LYS A 12 -3.78 26.67 -41.02
CA LYS A 12 -3.79 25.45 -40.22
C LYS A 12 -4.94 25.56 -39.20
N THR A 13 -6.06 24.95 -39.55
CA THR A 13 -7.16 24.71 -38.61
C THR A 13 -6.60 23.80 -37.51
N ALA A 14 -6.59 24.29 -36.27
CA ALA A 14 -6.28 23.46 -35.13
C ALA A 14 -7.33 22.34 -35.07
N GLN A 15 -6.95 21.13 -35.49
CA GLN A 15 -7.68 19.92 -35.16
C GLN A 15 -7.65 19.81 -33.64
N GLN A 16 -8.79 20.07 -33.01
CA GLN A 16 -9.03 19.65 -31.64
C GLN A 16 -8.91 18.13 -31.61
N ASP A 17 -7.78 17.65 -31.11
CA ASP A 17 -7.62 16.26 -30.69
C ASP A 17 -8.62 16.01 -29.56
N TYR A 18 -9.79 15.48 -29.92
CA TYR A 18 -10.73 14.93 -28.95
C TYR A 18 -10.10 13.66 -28.37
N GLU A 19 -9.42 13.79 -27.23
CA GLU A 19 -8.97 12.64 -26.46
C GLU A 19 -10.17 11.73 -26.18
N GLN A 20 -10.11 10.51 -26.68
CA GLN A 20 -11.08 9.46 -26.38
C GLN A 20 -11.22 9.33 -24.84
N PRO A 21 -12.44 9.21 -24.29
CA PRO A 21 -12.60 9.08 -22.86
C PRO A 21 -11.80 7.87 -22.37
N SER A 22 -11.07 8.03 -21.27
CA SER A 22 -10.38 6.87 -20.68
C SER A 22 -11.40 5.79 -20.33
N LEU A 23 -10.98 4.52 -20.40
CA LEU A 23 -11.82 3.37 -20.03
C LEU A 23 -12.50 3.54 -18.66
N CYS A 24 -11.84 4.26 -17.74
CA CYS A 24 -12.37 4.60 -16.42
C CYS A 24 -13.58 5.55 -16.49
N LEU A 25 -13.53 6.58 -17.34
CA LEU A 25 -14.64 7.51 -17.53
C LEU A 25 -15.84 6.83 -18.18
N GLU A 26 -15.62 5.97 -19.17
CA GLU A 26 -16.68 5.19 -19.80
C GLU A 26 -17.32 4.23 -18.79
N TRP A 27 -16.52 3.51 -18.02
CA TRP A 27 -16.99 2.62 -16.97
C TRP A 27 -17.81 3.37 -15.91
N LEU A 28 -17.34 4.55 -15.47
CA LEU A 28 -18.06 5.38 -14.50
C LEU A 28 -19.38 5.91 -15.08
N ALA A 29 -19.39 6.35 -16.35
CA ALA A 29 -20.60 6.79 -17.04
C ALA A 29 -21.62 5.65 -17.17
N GLN A 30 -21.17 4.43 -17.45
CA GLN A 30 -22.04 3.26 -17.45
C GLN A 30 -22.65 3.03 -16.07
N LEU A 31 -21.84 3.05 -15.00
CA LEU A 31 -22.36 2.86 -13.64
C LEU A 31 -23.35 3.95 -13.24
N SER A 32 -23.08 5.21 -13.58
CA SER A 32 -23.97 6.33 -13.22
C SER A 32 -25.32 6.29 -13.94
N SER A 33 -25.40 5.59 -15.09
CA SER A 33 -26.64 5.39 -15.83
C SER A 33 -27.57 4.33 -15.22
N LEU A 34 -27.07 3.50 -14.30
CA LEU A 34 -27.82 2.39 -13.71
C LEU A 34 -28.66 2.84 -12.51
N SER A 35 -29.84 2.25 -12.35
CA SER A 35 -30.61 2.39 -11.11
C SER A 35 -29.90 1.71 -9.94
N ARG A 36 -30.24 2.12 -8.70
CA ARG A 36 -29.68 1.51 -7.48
C ARG A 36 -29.79 -0.02 -7.48
N ASP A 37 -30.93 -0.56 -7.88
CA ASP A 37 -31.17 -2.01 -7.84
C ASP A 37 -30.34 -2.74 -8.91
N GLN A 38 -30.10 -2.09 -10.07
CA GLN A 38 -29.21 -2.61 -11.10
C GLN A 38 -27.75 -2.59 -10.64
N LEU A 39 -27.30 -1.51 -9.98
CA LEU A 39 -25.95 -1.43 -9.41
C LEU A 39 -25.71 -2.52 -8.36
N ILE A 40 -26.66 -2.72 -7.44
CA ILE A 40 -26.55 -3.76 -6.42
C ILE A 40 -26.43 -5.15 -7.05
N ARG A 41 -27.25 -5.44 -8.07
CA ARG A 41 -27.17 -6.72 -8.79
C ARG A 41 -25.83 -6.87 -9.49
N LYS A 42 -25.39 -5.85 -10.24
CA LYS A 42 -24.11 -5.87 -10.96
C LYS A 42 -22.93 -6.13 -10.01
N PHE A 43 -22.83 -5.40 -8.89
CA PHE A 43 -21.74 -5.61 -7.93
C PHE A 43 -21.81 -6.96 -7.23
N ARG A 44 -23.03 -7.48 -6.96
CA ARG A 44 -23.20 -8.82 -6.39
C ARG A 44 -22.72 -9.88 -7.36
N ASP A 45 -23.14 -9.81 -8.62
CA ASP A 45 -22.80 -10.80 -9.64
C ASP A 45 -21.28 -10.79 -9.89
N GLU A 46 -20.67 -9.60 -9.97
CA GLU A 46 -19.23 -9.44 -10.08
C GLU A 46 -18.51 -10.03 -8.87
N TYR A 47 -18.94 -9.72 -7.65
CA TYR A 47 -18.36 -10.27 -6.42
C TYR A 47 -18.45 -11.80 -6.38
N VAL A 48 -19.58 -12.39 -6.78
CA VAL A 48 -19.77 -13.85 -6.83
C VAL A 48 -18.90 -14.50 -7.91
N SER A 49 -18.57 -13.77 -8.98
CA SER A 49 -17.69 -14.25 -10.05
C SER A 49 -16.20 -14.25 -9.68
N LEU A 50 -15.82 -13.58 -8.59
CA LEU A 50 -14.43 -13.56 -8.13
C LEU A 50 -13.95 -14.97 -7.78
N PRO A 51 -12.64 -15.25 -7.95
CA PRO A 51 -12.06 -16.51 -7.49
C PRO A 51 -12.37 -16.74 -6.01
N GLY A 52 -12.76 -17.97 -5.68
CA GLY A 52 -12.93 -18.40 -4.30
C GLY A 52 -11.61 -18.44 -3.51
N PRO A 53 -11.66 -18.92 -2.26
CA PRO A 53 -10.47 -19.05 -1.43
C PRO A 53 -9.35 -19.84 -2.11
N PRO A 54 -8.07 -19.49 -1.88
CA PRO A 54 -6.95 -20.22 -2.45
C PRO A 54 -6.93 -21.67 -1.92
N CYS A 55 -6.42 -22.59 -2.73
CA CYS A 55 -6.25 -23.97 -2.28
C CYS A 55 -5.14 -24.08 -1.22
N LEU A 56 -5.21 -25.11 -0.38
CA LEU A 56 -4.30 -25.27 0.77
C LEU A 56 -2.82 -25.36 0.37
N SER A 57 -2.51 -25.88 -0.81
CA SER A 57 -1.14 -25.97 -1.32
C SER A 57 -0.53 -24.61 -1.69
N MET A 58 -1.33 -23.54 -1.79
CA MET A 58 -0.85 -22.18 -2.05
C MET A 58 -0.55 -21.40 -0.77
N ILE A 59 -0.85 -21.96 0.41
CA ILE A 59 -0.83 -21.25 1.70
C ILE A 59 -0.14 -22.09 2.79
N THR A 60 0.84 -22.90 2.41
CA THR A 60 1.55 -23.81 3.30
C THR A 60 2.29 -23.06 4.40
N GLN A 61 2.92 -21.91 4.07
CA GLN A 61 3.66 -21.10 5.05
C GLN A 61 2.73 -20.38 6.02
N PHE A 62 1.54 -19.99 5.56
CA PHE A 62 0.50 -19.44 6.43
C PHE A 62 0.14 -20.44 7.54
N TRP A 63 -0.11 -21.71 7.18
CA TRP A 63 -0.44 -22.74 8.17
C TRP A 63 0.73 -23.13 9.06
N ALA A 64 1.94 -23.25 8.52
CA ALA A 64 3.14 -23.54 9.29
C ALA A 64 3.41 -22.50 10.39
N ASN A 65 2.97 -21.25 10.19
CA ASN A 65 3.17 -20.15 11.12
C ASN A 65 1.96 -19.86 12.04
N SER A 66 0.91 -20.69 11.98
CA SER A 66 -0.25 -20.56 12.87
C SER A 66 0.07 -20.89 14.33
N LEU A 67 1.00 -21.82 14.59
CA LEU A 67 1.43 -22.16 15.96
C LEU A 67 2.27 -21.06 16.61
N ASN A 68 2.99 -20.28 15.81
CA ASN A 68 3.79 -19.14 16.26
C ASN A 68 2.95 -17.87 16.44
N ASP A 69 1.64 -17.97 16.26
CA ASP A 69 0.68 -16.86 16.37
C ASP A 69 1.06 -15.64 15.51
N LYS A 70 1.63 -15.88 14.31
CA LYS A 70 2.03 -14.79 13.41
C LYS A 70 0.90 -14.27 12.53
N ASN A 71 -0.23 -14.97 12.46
CA ASN A 71 -1.40 -14.58 11.67
C ASN A 71 -2.47 -13.94 12.58
N ARG A 72 -2.98 -12.75 12.24
CA ARG A 72 -4.03 -12.09 13.02
C ARG A 72 -5.40 -12.76 12.84
N TYR A 73 -5.69 -13.25 11.65
CA TYR A 73 -6.94 -13.90 11.29
C TYR A 73 -6.67 -15.25 10.65
N ARG A 74 -7.42 -16.28 11.06
CA ARG A 74 -7.24 -17.65 10.57
C ARG A 74 -7.84 -17.87 9.17
N ASP A 75 -8.79 -17.02 8.81
CA ASP A 75 -9.57 -17.03 7.57
C ASP A 75 -9.02 -16.08 6.51
N ILE A 76 -7.94 -15.34 6.81
CA ILE A 76 -7.26 -14.44 5.87
C ILE A 76 -5.91 -15.06 5.48
N PRO A 77 -5.82 -15.79 4.36
CA PRO A 77 -4.61 -16.49 3.96
C PRO A 77 -3.48 -15.55 3.51
N CYS A 78 -2.24 -15.99 3.70
CA CYS A 78 -1.04 -15.41 3.07
C CYS A 78 -0.57 -16.35 1.96
N LEU A 79 -0.46 -15.85 0.73
CA LEU A 79 -0.10 -16.69 -0.43
C LEU A 79 1.40 -16.96 -0.48
N ASP A 80 1.81 -18.22 -0.59
CA ASP A 80 3.21 -18.63 -0.64
C ASP A 80 3.94 -18.02 -1.84
N LYS A 81 3.28 -17.95 -3.00
CA LYS A 81 3.87 -17.48 -4.26
C LYS A 81 4.33 -16.02 -4.20
N THR A 82 3.59 -15.16 -3.51
CA THR A 82 3.83 -13.71 -3.52
C THR A 82 4.22 -13.17 -2.15
N ARG A 83 4.41 -14.02 -1.15
CA ARG A 83 4.74 -13.54 0.21
C ARG A 83 6.06 -12.79 0.22
N VAL A 84 6.16 -11.83 1.12
CA VAL A 84 7.44 -11.20 1.45
C VAL A 84 8.25 -12.16 2.31
N HIS A 85 9.56 -12.27 2.02
CA HIS A 85 10.48 -13.14 2.73
C HIS A 85 11.45 -12.30 3.55
N LEU A 86 11.43 -12.45 4.88
CA LEU A 86 12.38 -11.79 5.76
C LEU A 86 13.76 -12.45 5.65
N ARG A 87 14.82 -11.64 5.65
CA ARG A 87 16.23 -12.11 5.55
C ARG A 87 16.84 -12.41 6.92
N CYS A 88 16.01 -12.59 7.94
CA CYS A 88 16.42 -12.85 9.32
C CYS A 88 16.68 -14.35 9.57
N PRO A 89 17.69 -14.71 10.39
CA PRO A 89 17.91 -16.10 10.76
C PRO A 89 16.70 -16.70 11.52
N GLY A 90 16.32 -17.93 11.17
CA GLY A 90 15.32 -18.71 11.91
C GLY A 90 13.97 -18.83 11.21
N ASN A 91 13.26 -17.72 10.99
CA ASN A 91 11.93 -17.72 10.37
C ASN A 91 11.79 -16.53 9.41
N ASP A 92 11.61 -16.83 8.12
CA ASP A 92 11.48 -15.84 7.05
C ASP A 92 10.04 -15.30 6.88
N TYR A 93 9.10 -15.75 7.71
CA TYR A 93 7.68 -15.49 7.54
C TYR A 93 7.24 -14.18 8.18
N ILE A 94 6.55 -13.38 7.37
CA ILE A 94 5.64 -12.32 7.75
C ILE A 94 4.35 -12.45 6.92
N HIS A 95 3.20 -12.15 7.50
CA HIS A 95 1.91 -12.16 6.77
C HIS A 95 1.79 -10.89 5.91
N ALA A 96 2.48 -10.93 4.77
CA ALA A 96 2.53 -9.86 3.79
C ALA A 96 2.74 -10.44 2.39
N ASN A 97 2.05 -9.89 1.39
CA ASN A 97 2.16 -10.28 0.00
C ASN A 97 2.52 -9.06 -0.87
N TRP A 98 3.40 -9.26 -1.84
CA TRP A 98 3.58 -8.33 -2.95
C TRP A 98 2.36 -8.34 -3.86
N ILE A 99 1.92 -7.14 -4.26
CA ILE A 99 0.84 -6.93 -5.21
C ILE A 99 1.38 -6.07 -6.35
N ASP A 100 1.15 -6.58 -7.56
CA ASP A 100 1.42 -5.89 -8.81
C ASP A 100 0.09 -5.35 -9.33
N SER A 101 0.03 -4.05 -9.61
CA SER A 101 -1.16 -3.40 -10.17
C SER A 101 -0.71 -2.54 -11.35
N PRO A 102 -1.32 -2.67 -12.54
CA PRO A 102 -0.97 -1.84 -13.68
C PRO A 102 -1.32 -0.35 -13.45
N GLU A 103 -2.23 -0.05 -12.53
CA GLU A 103 -2.65 1.30 -12.17
C GLU A 103 -1.67 2.00 -11.21
N ILE A 104 -0.84 1.25 -10.49
CA ILE A 104 0.13 1.78 -9.54
C ILE A 104 1.52 1.73 -10.16
N ALA A 105 2.19 2.89 -10.22
CA ALA A 105 3.58 2.95 -10.63
C ALA A 105 4.47 2.26 -9.56
N GLY A 106 4.65 0.95 -9.70
CA GLY A 106 5.47 0.13 -8.82
C GLY A 106 4.72 -1.03 -8.16
N ARG A 107 5.42 -1.72 -7.26
CA ARG A 107 4.86 -2.83 -6.48
C ARG A 107 4.51 -2.34 -5.09
N ILE A 108 3.39 -2.81 -4.54
CA ILE A 108 3.01 -2.53 -3.16
C ILE A 108 3.08 -3.80 -2.33
N ILE A 109 3.24 -3.63 -1.02
CA ILE A 109 3.10 -4.72 -0.06
C ILE A 109 1.76 -4.54 0.64
N MET A 110 0.89 -5.54 0.54
CA MET A 110 -0.28 -5.65 1.41
C MET A 110 0.07 -6.58 2.56
N THR A 111 -0.07 -6.09 3.79
CA THR A 111 0.30 -6.80 5.01
C THR A 111 -0.79 -6.70 6.06
N GLN A 112 -0.91 -7.71 6.92
CA GLN A 112 -1.76 -7.58 8.10
C GLN A 112 -1.31 -6.42 9.00
N ALA A 113 -2.23 -5.88 9.79
CA ALA A 113 -1.89 -4.96 10.88
C ALA A 113 -1.00 -5.68 11.91
N PRO A 114 0.18 -5.12 12.25
CA PRO A 114 1.13 -5.78 13.15
C PRO A 114 0.50 -6.20 14.47
N LYS A 115 0.95 -7.34 14.97
CA LYS A 115 0.70 -7.82 16.34
C LYS A 115 1.94 -7.49 17.17
N GLU A 116 1.82 -7.54 18.49
CA GLU A 116 2.94 -7.30 19.40
C GLU A 116 4.16 -8.18 19.05
N ASN A 117 3.94 -9.48 18.87
CA ASN A 117 4.96 -10.46 18.51
C ASN A 117 5.49 -10.36 17.06
N THR A 118 4.88 -9.52 16.20
CA THR A 118 5.28 -9.34 14.79
C THR A 118 5.69 -7.91 14.46
N ALA A 119 5.67 -6.98 15.42
CA ALA A 119 6.06 -5.58 15.20
C ALA A 119 7.53 -5.46 14.75
N ARG A 120 8.43 -6.28 15.30
CA ARG A 120 9.83 -6.34 14.88
C ARG A 120 9.99 -6.87 13.46
N ASP A 121 9.21 -7.89 13.10
CA ASP A 121 9.19 -8.49 11.75
C ASP A 121 8.71 -7.47 10.72
N PHE A 122 7.68 -6.68 11.06
CA PHE A 122 7.19 -5.58 10.24
C PHE A 122 8.28 -4.54 9.95
N TRP A 123 9.03 -4.09 10.97
CA TRP A 123 10.13 -3.15 10.74
C TRP A 123 11.31 -3.76 9.98
N SER A 124 11.54 -5.07 10.13
CA SER A 124 12.51 -5.79 9.29
C SER A 124 12.12 -5.74 7.83
N MET A 125 10.85 -6.06 7.52
CA MET A 125 10.30 -5.95 6.17
C MET A 125 10.45 -4.54 5.59
N VAL A 126 10.03 -3.52 6.35
CA VAL A 126 10.10 -2.11 5.92
C VAL A 126 11.53 -1.71 5.53
N VAL A 127 12.53 -2.11 6.32
CA VAL A 127 13.92 -1.76 6.07
C VAL A 127 14.53 -2.61 4.94
N GLU A 128 14.28 -3.92 4.93
CA GLU A 128 14.83 -4.87 3.94
C GLU A 128 14.30 -4.60 2.52
N GLU A 129 13.02 -4.23 2.42
CA GLU A 129 12.32 -3.90 1.17
C GLU A 129 12.33 -2.39 0.86
N LYS A 130 13.06 -1.60 1.66
CA LYS A 130 13.27 -0.15 1.45
C LYS A 130 11.96 0.61 1.29
N VAL A 131 10.97 0.32 2.13
CA VAL A 131 9.66 0.98 2.10
C VAL A 131 9.78 2.41 2.62
N ASN A 132 9.37 3.38 1.81
CA ASN A 132 9.40 4.80 2.16
C ASN A 132 8.05 5.35 2.68
N LEU A 133 6.94 4.68 2.35
CA LEU A 133 5.58 5.10 2.72
C LEU A 133 4.81 3.93 3.31
N ILE A 134 4.25 4.15 4.50
CA ILE A 134 3.35 3.21 5.16
C ILE A 134 1.97 3.85 5.22
N VAL A 135 0.97 3.17 4.65
CA VAL A 135 -0.43 3.60 4.70
C VAL A 135 -1.17 2.72 5.71
N ALA A 136 -1.51 3.28 6.87
CA ALA A 136 -2.30 2.59 7.88
C ALA A 136 -3.79 2.88 7.68
N LEU A 137 -4.57 1.85 7.35
CA LEU A 137 -6.01 1.94 7.06
C LEU A 137 -6.92 1.65 8.27
N THR A 138 -6.33 1.39 9.44
CA THR A 138 -7.05 1.10 10.69
C THR A 138 -6.48 1.93 11.82
N LYS A 139 -7.32 2.24 12.81
CA LYS A 139 -6.82 2.72 14.11
C LYS A 139 -6.20 1.55 14.89
N VAL A 140 -5.43 1.86 15.93
CA VAL A 140 -4.92 0.86 16.90
C VAL A 140 -6.09 0.13 17.56
N GLU A 141 -7.11 0.90 17.95
CA GLU A 141 -8.34 0.39 18.54
C GLU A 141 -9.57 0.96 17.82
N GLU A 142 -10.56 0.09 17.59
CA GLU A 142 -11.85 0.47 17.03
C GLU A 142 -12.97 -0.19 17.83
N LYS A 143 -13.89 0.62 18.38
CA LYS A 143 -15.01 0.15 19.22
C LYS A 143 -14.56 -0.76 20.37
N GLY A 144 -13.43 -0.45 21.02
CA GLY A 144 -12.89 -1.24 22.12
C GLY A 144 -12.15 -2.52 21.70
N VAL A 145 -11.99 -2.77 20.40
CA VAL A 145 -11.28 -3.94 19.87
C VAL A 145 -9.95 -3.51 19.28
N GLU A 146 -8.86 -4.14 19.72
CA GLU A 146 -7.55 -3.95 19.12
C GLU A 146 -7.56 -4.44 17.65
N LYS A 147 -7.20 -3.56 16.73
CA LYS A 147 -7.04 -3.87 15.31
C LYS A 147 -5.57 -3.91 14.89
N SER A 148 -4.72 -3.15 15.56
CA SER A 148 -3.28 -3.10 15.32
C SER A 148 -2.56 -2.89 16.64
N PHE A 149 -1.42 -3.55 16.81
CA PHE A 149 -0.45 -3.13 17.81
C PHE A 149 0.15 -1.78 17.40
N ALA A 150 0.48 -0.92 18.37
CA ALA A 150 1.11 0.37 18.12
C ALA A 150 2.60 0.20 17.76
N TYR A 151 2.88 -0.12 16.50
CA TYR A 151 4.24 -0.35 16.00
C TYR A 151 5.04 0.93 15.75
N TRP A 152 4.52 2.12 16.09
CA TRP A 152 5.19 3.40 15.94
C TRP A 152 4.91 4.30 17.16
N PRO A 153 5.73 5.34 17.41
CA PRO A 153 5.45 6.30 18.48
C PRO A 153 4.16 7.08 18.18
N MET A 154 3.16 6.96 19.04
CA MET A 154 1.90 7.70 18.87
C MET A 154 2.05 9.18 19.28
N GLU A 155 2.88 9.45 20.28
CA GLU A 155 3.13 10.77 20.88
C GLU A 155 4.47 11.39 20.43
N MET A 156 4.63 12.70 20.64
CA MET A 156 5.90 13.44 20.43
C MET A 156 6.69 13.57 21.75
N GLY A 157 7.88 14.18 21.69
CA GLY A 157 8.70 14.47 22.87
C GLY A 157 9.41 13.23 23.43
N PRO A 158 9.46 13.04 24.76
CA PRO A 158 10.15 11.88 25.38
C PRO A 158 9.61 10.51 24.93
N LYS A 159 8.33 10.45 24.51
CA LYS A 159 7.68 9.24 24.01
C LYS A 159 7.73 9.10 22.48
N ALA A 160 8.49 9.96 21.79
CA ALA A 160 8.64 9.91 20.34
C ALA A 160 9.55 8.77 19.87
N ILE A 161 9.98 7.87 20.75
CA ILE A 161 10.89 6.77 20.41
C ILE A 161 10.29 5.46 20.94
N VAL A 162 10.22 4.45 20.08
CA VAL A 162 9.90 3.07 20.45
C VAL A 162 10.98 2.14 19.90
N LYS A 163 11.23 1.03 20.60
CA LYS A 163 12.27 0.06 20.23
C LYS A 163 11.66 -1.33 20.08
N PHE A 164 11.94 -1.97 18.95
CA PHE A 164 11.58 -3.35 18.65
C PHE A 164 12.86 -4.14 18.37
N GLN A 165 13.42 -4.73 19.43
CA GLN A 165 14.74 -5.36 19.41
C GLN A 165 15.80 -4.43 18.79
N ASN A 166 16.33 -4.76 17.62
CA ASN A 166 17.36 -4.00 16.93
C ASN A 166 16.83 -2.81 16.11
N TYR A 167 15.52 -2.56 16.07
CA TYR A 167 14.95 -1.40 15.39
C TYR A 167 14.55 -0.31 16.38
N VAL A 168 15.06 0.90 16.17
CA VAL A 168 14.66 2.12 16.89
C VAL A 168 13.89 3.01 15.94
N ILE A 169 12.64 3.31 16.29
CA ILE A 169 11.73 4.12 15.49
C ILE A 169 11.54 5.42 16.24
N ARG A 170 11.93 6.53 15.62
CA ARG A 170 11.74 7.88 16.15
C ARG A 170 10.74 8.63 15.30
N LYS A 171 9.73 9.23 15.93
CA LYS A 171 8.83 10.18 15.30
C LYS A 171 9.45 11.57 15.32
N THR A 172 9.73 12.12 14.15
CA THR A 172 10.40 13.41 13.99
C THR A 172 9.42 14.52 13.63
N GLY A 173 8.25 14.18 13.13
CA GLY A 173 7.19 15.13 12.84
C GLY A 173 5.83 14.47 12.71
N HIS A 174 4.78 15.29 12.77
CA HIS A 174 3.44 14.87 12.41
C HIS A 174 2.59 16.04 11.93
N GLN A 175 1.57 15.73 11.14
CA GLN A 175 0.55 16.67 10.72
C GLN A 175 -0.80 15.98 10.76
N LYS A 176 -1.78 16.64 11.37
CA LYS A 176 -3.18 16.22 11.27
C LYS A 176 -3.81 16.92 10.08
N VAL A 177 -4.44 16.16 9.20
CA VAL A 177 -5.24 16.66 8.08
C VAL A 177 -6.65 16.07 8.19
N PRO A 178 -7.66 16.63 7.52
CA PRO A 178 -9.00 16.03 7.52
C PRO A 178 -8.94 14.57 7.07
N GLY A 179 -9.45 13.67 7.92
CA GLY A 179 -9.53 12.24 7.61
C GLY A 179 -8.28 11.39 7.90
N CYS A 180 -7.09 11.97 8.09
CA CYS A 180 -5.90 11.17 8.42
C CYS A 180 -4.83 11.94 9.23
N THR A 181 -3.79 11.22 9.66
CA THR A 181 -2.61 11.80 10.30
C THR A 181 -1.37 11.36 9.54
N ILE A 182 -0.55 12.32 9.13
CA ILE A 182 0.74 12.08 8.51
C ILE A 182 1.78 12.10 9.63
N SER A 183 2.64 11.09 9.70
CA SER A 183 3.75 11.03 10.66
C SER A 183 5.06 10.81 9.90
N ILE A 184 6.11 11.54 10.28
CA ILE A 184 7.46 11.36 9.75
C ILE A 184 8.23 10.52 10.75
N LEU A 185 8.73 9.37 10.28
CA LEU A 185 9.44 8.39 11.08
C LEU A 185 10.88 8.24 10.59
N GLU A 186 11.82 8.25 11.52
CA GLU A 186 13.19 7.82 11.29
C GLU A 186 13.38 6.43 11.89
N VAL A 187 13.89 5.50 11.09
CA VAL A 187 14.15 4.12 11.50
C VAL A 187 15.65 3.88 11.50
N THR A 188 16.17 3.35 12.60
CA THR A 188 17.57 2.95 12.72
C THR A 188 17.64 1.46 13.09
N ASN A 189 18.38 0.68 12.33
CA ASN A 189 18.78 -0.66 12.73
C ASN A 189 20.05 -0.53 13.59
N THR A 190 20.07 -1.07 14.80
CA THR A 190 21.23 -0.96 15.71
C THR A 190 22.32 -1.96 15.41
N ASP A 191 22.00 -3.05 14.70
CA ASP A 191 22.97 -4.09 14.35
C ASP A 191 23.78 -3.71 13.10
N LYS A 192 23.21 -2.83 12.27
CA LYS A 192 23.84 -2.25 11.09
C LYS A 192 23.75 -0.76 11.27
N ASN A 193 24.85 -0.07 11.60
CA ASN A 193 24.95 1.39 11.80
C ASN A 193 24.54 2.21 10.53
N GLN A 194 23.33 2.00 10.02
CA GLN A 194 22.73 2.63 8.86
C GLN A 194 21.49 3.37 9.38
N ARG A 195 21.64 4.67 9.60
CA ARG A 195 20.51 5.59 9.73
C ARG A 195 19.90 5.75 8.35
N LEU A 196 18.65 5.37 8.17
CA LEU A 196 17.86 5.82 7.02
C LEU A 196 17.54 7.30 7.26
N LYS A 197 18.39 8.20 6.75
CA LYS A 197 18.09 9.64 6.77
C LYS A 197 16.90 9.88 5.85
N GLY A 198 15.89 10.58 6.37
CA GLY A 198 14.85 11.18 5.54
C GLY A 198 15.50 12.03 4.46
N TRP A 199 15.18 11.73 3.21
CA TRP A 199 15.66 12.48 2.05
C TRP A 199 14.96 13.84 2.03
N ALA A 200 15.74 14.91 2.20
CA ALA A 200 15.40 16.19 1.61
C ALA A 200 15.85 16.10 0.15
N ASP A 201 14.93 16.38 -0.76
CA ASP A 201 15.23 16.49 -2.19
C ASP A 201 16.10 17.73 -2.44
N PRO A 202 17.36 17.58 -2.90
CA PRO A 202 18.15 18.73 -3.32
C PRO A 202 17.95 19.06 -4.80
N GLU A 203 17.31 18.19 -5.59
CA GLU A 203 17.18 18.38 -7.05
C GLU A 203 15.91 17.70 -7.61
N ARG A 204 14.73 18.26 -7.28
CA ARG A 204 13.58 18.43 -8.19
C ARG A 204 12.76 19.65 -7.78
#